data_AF-A0A9Q0S048-F1
#
_entry.id   AF-A0A9Q0S048-F1
#
_cell.length_a   1.000
_cell.length_b   1.000
_cell.length_c   1.000
_cell.angle_alpha   90.00
_cell.angle_beta   90.00
_cell.angle_gamma   90.00
#
_symmetry.space_group_name_H-M   'P 1'
#
loop_
_entity.id
_entity.type
_entity.pdbx_description
1 polymer ?
#
loop_
_entity_poly.entity_id
_entity_poly.type
_entity_poly.pdbx_seq_one_letter_code
_entity_poly.pdbx_strand_id
1 'polypeptide(L)'
;MKMEKLDEAQKMLEAAYEARSRNNDFDRSCTADNLGRLFEMKGDLKKAVEWRTANGRNRMICSYYDCSKSYKQMFSKFDELKKCAKCKCVYYCDKKCQQNDWSRHKSYCKAAVVPTTEASK
;
A
#
# COMPACT_ATOMS: atom_id res chain seq x y z
N MET A 1 1.67 -6.48 -17.90
CA MET A 1 3.02 -5.96 -17.62
C MET A 1 3.99 -7.13 -17.64
N LYS A 2 5.18 -7.00 -18.23
CA LYS A 2 6.19 -8.09 -18.24
C LYS A 2 6.86 -8.18 -16.87
N MET A 3 7.14 -9.39 -16.38
CA MET A 3 7.71 -9.63 -15.04
C MET A 3 9.05 -8.91 -14.84
N GLU A 4 9.93 -8.93 -15.84
CA GLU A 4 11.25 -8.27 -15.80
C GLU A 4 11.15 -6.77 -15.47
N LYS A 5 10.13 -6.09 -16.02
CA LYS A 5 9.89 -4.66 -15.75
C LYS A 5 9.45 -4.41 -14.31
N LEU A 6 8.78 -5.38 -13.68
CA LEU A 6 8.41 -5.29 -12.26
C LEU A 6 9.61 -5.51 -11.35
N ASP A 7 10.58 -6.31 -11.75
CA ASP A 7 11.81 -6.52 -10.97
C ASP A 7 12.72 -5.30 -11.01
N GLU A 8 12.86 -4.67 -12.18
CA GLU A 8 13.58 -3.40 -12.31
C GLU A 8 12.92 -2.30 -11.48
N ALA A 9 11.59 -2.16 -11.59
CA ALA A 9 10.84 -1.19 -10.81
C ALA A 9 10.99 -1.43 -9.29
N GLN A 10 11.03 -2.69 -8.85
CA GLN A 10 11.26 -3.03 -7.44
C GLN A 10 12.62 -2.52 -6.98
N LYS A 11 13.70 -2.83 -7.71
CA LYS A 11 15.06 -2.39 -7.36
C LYS A 11 15.15 -0.86 -7.25
N MET A 12 14.54 -0.15 -8.21
CA MET A 12 14.52 1.32 -8.20
C MET A 12 13.76 1.88 -6.99
N LEU A 13 12.60 1.32 -6.66
CA LEU A 13 11.78 1.79 -5.55
C LEU A 13 12.42 1.48 -4.19
N GLU A 14 13.06 0.31 -4.03
CA GLU A 14 13.81 -0.04 -2.82
C GLU A 14 14.99 0.90 -2.61
N ALA A 15 15.79 1.17 -3.64
CA ALA A 15 16.89 2.13 -3.56
C ALA A 15 16.40 3.54 -3.20
N ALA A 16 15.27 3.97 -3.78
CA ALA A 16 14.68 5.27 -3.47
C ALA A 16 14.11 5.34 -2.04
N TYR A 17 13.56 4.25 -1.52
CA TYR A 17 13.08 4.15 -0.14
C TYR A 17 14.24 4.35 0.85
N GLU A 18 15.37 3.69 0.61
CA GLU A 18 16.58 3.83 1.42
C GLU A 18 17.17 5.24 1.35
N ALA A 19 17.24 5.84 0.16
CA ALA A 19 17.72 7.22 0.01
C ALA A 19 16.84 8.25 0.74
N ARG A 20 15.52 8.09 0.69
CA ARG A 20 14.55 9.01 1.34
C ARG A 20 14.50 8.87 2.85
N SER A 21 14.92 7.73 3.40
CA SER A 21 14.97 7.48 4.85
C SER A 21 15.81 8.50 5.64
N ARG A 22 16.70 9.22 4.95
CA ARG A 22 17.64 10.16 5.56
C ARG A 22 17.09 11.58 5.69
N ASN A 23 16.16 11.98 4.81
CA ASN A 23 15.84 13.41 4.60
C ASN A 23 14.35 13.75 4.38
N ASN A 24 13.47 12.79 4.04
CA ASN A 24 12.04 13.09 3.79
C ASN A 24 11.13 11.90 4.14
N ASP A 25 10.57 11.93 5.34
CA ASP A 25 9.68 10.88 5.88
C ASP A 25 8.39 10.69 5.08
N PHE A 26 7.85 11.76 4.48
CA PHE A 26 6.62 11.69 3.71
C PHE A 26 6.86 10.98 2.38
N ASP A 27 7.89 11.40 1.64
CA ASP A 27 8.28 10.75 0.39
C ASP A 27 8.67 9.29 0.61
N ARG A 28 9.33 8.98 1.73
CA ARG A 28 9.60 7.59 2.12
C ARG A 28 8.31 6.77 2.23
N SER A 29 7.25 7.35 2.79
CA SER A 29 5.94 6.70 2.94
C SER A 29 5.19 6.56 1.62
N CYS A 30 5.28 7.56 0.73
CA CYS A 30 4.83 7.42 -0.66
C CYS A 30 5.54 6.30 -1.40
N THR A 31 6.87 6.17 -1.20
CA THR A 31 7.66 5.09 -1.80
C THR A 31 7.24 3.72 -1.28
N ALA A 32 6.98 3.63 0.02
CA ALA A 32 6.49 2.41 0.66
C ALA A 32 5.11 1.98 0.11
N ASP A 33 4.20 2.92 -0.12
CA ASP A 33 2.91 2.61 -0.77
C ASP A 33 3.07 2.19 -2.24
N ASN A 34 3.99 2.82 -2.97
CA ASN A 34 4.34 2.42 -4.34
C ASN A 34 4.91 1.00 -4.40
N LEU A 35 5.78 0.62 -3.46
CA LEU A 35 6.23 -0.77 -3.30
C LEU A 35 5.04 -1.68 -3.00
N GLY A 36 4.13 -1.27 -2.11
CA GLY A 36 2.89 -1.99 -1.86
C GLY A 36 2.09 -2.29 -3.13
N ARG A 37 1.94 -1.29 -4.01
CA ARG A 37 1.27 -1.43 -5.31
C ARG A 37 2.02 -2.38 -6.24
N LEU A 38 3.34 -2.32 -6.28
CA LEU A 38 4.16 -3.24 -7.06
C LEU A 38 3.95 -4.70 -6.63
N PHE A 39 3.89 -4.94 -5.32
CA PHE A 39 3.64 -6.28 -4.78
C PHE A 39 2.19 -6.77 -5.00
N GLU A 40 1.19 -5.87 -5.05
CA GLU A 40 -0.15 -6.21 -5.57
C GLU A 40 -0.08 -6.74 -7.00
N MET A 41 0.70 -6.08 -7.87
CA MET A 41 0.85 -6.47 -9.27
C MET A 41 1.61 -7.80 -9.44
N LYS A 42 2.57 -8.08 -8.54
CA LYS A 42 3.25 -9.37 -8.45
C LYS A 42 2.38 -10.47 -7.82
N GLY A 43 1.28 -10.10 -7.16
CA GLY A 43 0.37 -11.02 -6.47
C GLY A 43 0.78 -11.38 -5.04
N ASP A 44 1.84 -10.77 -4.50
CA ASP A 44 2.28 -10.96 -3.12
C ASP A 44 1.64 -9.92 -2.20
N LEU A 45 0.41 -10.19 -1.79
CA LEU A 45 -0.35 -9.28 -0.94
C LEU A 45 0.24 -9.12 0.47
N LYS A 46 1.03 -10.11 0.93
CA LYS A 46 1.70 -10.04 2.24
C LYS A 46 2.81 -9.01 2.20
N LYS A 47 3.69 -9.08 1.20
CA LYS A 47 4.71 -8.04 0.98
C LYS A 47 4.10 -6.67 0.76
N ALA A 48 2.93 -6.60 0.10
CA ALA A 48 2.24 -5.34 -0.08
C ALA A 48 1.86 -4.67 1.26
N VAL A 49 1.40 -5.46 2.25
CA VAL A 49 1.12 -4.98 3.61
C VAL A 49 2.38 -4.58 4.35
N GLU A 50 3.43 -5.42 4.28
CA GLU A 50 4.71 -5.16 4.96
C GLU A 50 5.27 -3.80 4.56
N TRP A 51 5.34 -3.50 3.26
CA TRP A 51 5.83 -2.21 2.79
C TRP A 51 4.98 -1.03 3.24
N ARG A 52 3.64 -1.12 3.13
CA ARG A 52 2.75 -0.01 3.53
C ARG A 52 2.79 0.30 5.02
N THR A 53 3.23 -0.64 5.85
CA THR A 53 3.29 -0.50 7.30
C THR A 53 4.72 -0.30 7.83
N ALA A 54 5.73 -0.33 6.96
CA ALA A 54 7.15 -0.31 7.34
C ALA A 54 7.59 0.97 8.07
N ASN A 55 6.93 2.10 7.83
CA ASN A 55 7.30 3.39 8.42
C ASN A 55 6.66 3.64 9.80
N GLY A 56 6.01 2.60 10.36
CA GLY A 56 5.33 2.66 11.64
C GLY A 56 3.89 3.15 11.55
N ARG A 57 3.14 2.87 12.62
CA ARG A 57 1.67 3.03 12.68
C ARG A 57 1.19 4.49 12.57
N ASN A 58 2.06 5.48 12.75
CA ASN A 58 1.72 6.91 12.70
C ASN A 58 2.20 7.63 11.42
N ARG A 59 2.89 6.91 10.52
CA ARG A 59 3.42 7.46 9.26
C ARG A 59 2.87 6.69 8.08
N MET A 60 1.57 6.41 8.12
CA MET A 60 0.88 5.80 6.99
C MET A 60 0.30 6.86 6.08
N ILE A 61 0.00 6.48 4.85
CA ILE A 61 -0.65 7.35 3.86
C ILE A 61 -1.84 6.62 3.22
N CYS A 62 -2.68 7.39 2.54
CA CYS A 62 -3.74 6.83 1.71
C CYS A 62 -3.15 6.23 0.43
N SER A 63 -3.57 5.02 0.06
CA SER A 63 -3.14 4.32 -1.16
C SER A 63 -3.76 4.88 -2.45
N TYR A 64 -4.67 5.85 -2.34
CA TYR A 64 -5.15 6.66 -3.46
C TYR A 64 -4.19 7.83 -3.68
N TYR A 65 -3.49 7.84 -4.81
CA TYR A 65 -2.41 8.80 -5.08
C TYR A 65 -2.88 10.26 -5.08
N ASP A 66 -4.10 10.52 -5.54
CA ASP A 66 -4.74 11.85 -5.59
C ASP A 66 -5.51 12.19 -4.30
N CYS A 67 -5.17 11.55 -3.17
CA CYS A 67 -5.76 11.89 -1.88
C CYS A 67 -5.34 13.32 -1.48
N SER A 68 -6.32 14.14 -1.06
CA SER A 68 -6.07 15.52 -0.61
C SER A 68 -5.12 15.61 0.59
N LYS A 69 -5.12 14.60 1.48
CA LYS A 69 -4.13 14.51 2.57
C LYS A 69 -2.74 14.24 2.04
N SER A 70 -2.60 13.35 1.07
CA SER A 70 -1.31 13.04 0.46
C SER A 70 -0.73 14.27 -0.28
N TYR A 71 -1.57 15.04 -0.98
CA TYR A 71 -1.15 16.30 -1.62
C TYR A 71 -0.61 17.33 -0.61
N LYS A 72 -1.16 17.35 0.61
CA LYS A 72 -0.71 18.22 1.71
C LYS A 72 0.44 17.63 2.53
N GLN A 73 1.04 16.53 2.08
CA GLN A 73 2.11 15.80 2.78
C GLN A 73 1.72 15.41 4.21
N MET A 74 0.46 15.03 4.41
CA MET A 74 -0.09 14.72 5.71
C MET A 74 -0.14 13.21 5.96
N PHE A 75 0.45 12.77 7.07
CA PHE A 75 0.35 11.39 7.53
C PHE A 75 -1.04 11.07 8.07
N SER A 76 -1.35 9.77 8.07
CA SER A 76 -2.49 9.17 8.76
C SER A 76 -1.99 8.08 9.71
N LYS A 77 -2.78 7.78 10.73
CA LYS A 77 -2.50 6.66 11.62
C LYS A 77 -3.14 5.38 11.07
N PHE A 78 -2.55 4.23 11.38
CA PHE A 78 -3.06 2.91 11.00
C PHE A 78 -4.53 2.74 11.38
N ASP A 79 -4.89 3.16 12.59
CA ASP A 79 -6.25 2.99 13.13
C ASP A 79 -7.28 3.96 12.52
N GLU A 80 -6.82 5.01 11.84
CA GLU A 80 -7.69 5.97 11.13
C GLU A 80 -7.99 5.53 9.69
N LEU A 81 -7.20 4.61 9.14
CA LEU A 81 -7.31 4.16 7.76
C LEU A 81 -8.22 2.94 7.63
N LYS A 82 -9.05 2.94 6.59
CA LYS A 82 -9.91 1.84 6.20
C LYS A 82 -9.17 0.93 5.24
N LYS A 83 -9.15 -0.37 5.54
CA LYS A 83 -8.60 -1.39 4.64
C LYS A 83 -9.62 -1.77 3.57
N CYS A 84 -9.15 -2.11 2.36
CA CYS A 84 -10.02 -2.77 1.39
C CYS A 84 -10.57 -4.08 1.98
N ALA A 85 -11.90 -4.25 1.96
CA ALA A 85 -12.57 -5.39 2.60
C ALA A 85 -12.16 -6.75 2.02
N LYS A 86 -11.81 -6.80 0.72
CA LYS A 86 -11.47 -8.04 0.01
C LYS A 86 -10.01 -8.47 0.25
N CYS A 87 -9.06 -7.62 -0.12
CA CYS A 87 -7.62 -7.97 -0.07
C CYS A 87 -6.93 -7.62 1.24
N LYS A 88 -7.49 -6.67 2.00
CA LYS A 88 -6.93 -6.15 3.26
C LYS A 88 -5.50 -5.57 3.13
N CYS A 89 -4.95 -5.39 1.92
CA CYS A 89 -3.57 -4.98 1.67
C CYS A 89 -3.36 -3.51 1.26
N VAL A 90 -4.45 -2.75 1.05
CA VAL A 90 -4.45 -1.32 0.72
C VAL A 90 -5.25 -0.55 1.76
N TYR A 91 -4.90 0.72 1.98
CA TYR A 91 -5.41 1.55 3.06
C TYR A 91 -5.94 2.88 2.52
N TYR A 92 -7.10 3.32 2.99
CA TYR A 92 -7.77 4.53 2.51
C TYR A 92 -8.26 5.39 3.67
N CYS A 93 -8.20 6.72 3.50
CA CYS A 93 -8.81 7.64 4.46
C CYS A 93 -10.32 7.39 4.63
N ASP A 94 -11.00 7.11 3.51
CA ASP A 94 -12.45 6.98 3.46
C ASP A 94 -12.90 6.16 2.24
N LYS A 95 -14.22 5.96 2.14
CA LYS A 95 -14.86 5.24 1.02
C LYS A 95 -14.67 5.97 -0.32
N LYS A 96 -14.56 7.30 -0.32
CA LYS A 96 -14.39 8.09 -1.55
C LYS A 96 -13.01 7.82 -2.16
N CYS A 97 -11.95 7.81 -1.35
CA CYS A 97 -10.61 7.45 -1.79
C CYS A 97 -10.57 6.01 -2.35
N GLN A 98 -11.24 5.07 -1.69
CA GLN A 98 -11.35 3.70 -2.19
C GLN A 98 -12.07 3.62 -3.55
N GLN A 99 -13.16 4.34 -3.72
CA GLN A 99 -13.93 4.37 -4.99
C GLN A 99 -13.11 4.99 -6.13
N ASN A 100 -12.42 6.10 -5.86
CA ASN A 100 -11.59 6.76 -6.87
C ASN A 100 -10.40 5.90 -7.30
N ASP A 101 -9.83 5.15 -6.36
CA ASP A 101 -8.72 4.24 -6.62
C ASP A 101 -9.14 2.91 -7.28
N TRP A 102 -10.45 2.63 -7.33
CA TRP A 102 -10.97 1.33 -7.75
C TRP A 102 -10.58 0.94 -9.18
N SER A 103 -10.56 1.91 -10.10
CA SER A 103 -10.18 1.67 -11.50
C SER A 103 -8.79 1.02 -11.62
N ARG A 104 -7.86 1.41 -10.74
CA ARG A 104 -6.51 0.89 -10.61
C ARG A 104 -6.43 -0.38 -9.78
N HIS A 105 -7.08 -0.40 -8.61
CA HIS A 105 -6.94 -1.49 -7.65
C HIS A 105 -7.64 -2.78 -8.09
N LYS A 106 -8.79 -2.68 -8.79
CA LYS A 106 -9.67 -3.82 -9.09
C LYS A 106 -8.97 -5.00 -9.76
N SER A 107 -8.00 -4.75 -10.64
CA SER A 107 -7.28 -5.78 -11.39
C SER A 107 -6.34 -6.63 -10.53
N TYR A 108 -5.91 -6.10 -9.38
CA TYR A 108 -4.95 -6.75 -8.49
C TYR A 108 -5.58 -7.15 -7.14
N CYS A 109 -6.85 -6.77 -6.91
CA CYS A 109 -7.58 -7.05 -5.70
C CYS A 109 -8.01 -8.52 -5.60
N LYS A 110 -7.20 -9.34 -4.92
CA LYS A 110 -7.48 -10.75 -4.60
C LYS A 110 -7.89 -10.89 -3.12
N ALA A 111 -8.66 -11.94 -2.79
CA ALA A 111 -9.01 -12.19 -1.41
C ALA A 111 -7.74 -12.38 -0.56
N ALA A 112 -7.70 -11.79 0.62
CA ALA A 112 -6.66 -12.12 1.59
C ALA A 112 -6.75 -13.62 1.85
N VAL A 113 -5.61 -14.32 1.79
CA VAL A 113 -5.53 -15.72 2.24
C VAL A 113 -5.70 -15.68 3.75
N VAL A 114 -6.95 -15.74 4.22
CA VAL A 114 -7.25 -15.94 5.63
C VAL A 114 -7.04 -17.43 5.86
N PRO A 115 -6.15 -17.86 6.77
CA PRO A 115 -6.19 -19.23 7.24
C PRO A 115 -7.58 -19.41 7.84
N THR A 116 -8.37 -20.31 7.28
CA THR A 116 -9.61 -20.78 7.89
C THR A 116 -9.26 -21.40 9.23
N THR A 117 -9.36 -20.63 10.32
CA THR A 117 -9.54 -21.22 11.64
C THR A 117 -10.91 -21.90 11.61
N GLU A 118 -10.86 -23.22 11.68
CA GLU A 118 -12.02 -24.09 11.73
C GLU A 118 -13.02 -23.62 12.80
N ALA A 119 -14.30 -23.76 12.46
CA ALA A 119 -15.41 -23.57 13.36
C ALA A 119 -15.22 -24.45 14.61
N SER A 120 -15.09 -23.82 15.77
CA SER A 120 -15.32 -24.49 17.04
C SER A 120 -16.82 -24.45 17.34
N LYS A 121 -17.41 -25.64 17.37
CA LYS A 121 -18.72 -25.92 17.95
C LYS A 121 -18.72 -25.63 19.46
#